data_AF-A0A951BBA4-F1
#
_entry.id   AF-A0A951BBA4-F1
#
_cell.length_a   1.000
_cell.length_b   1.000
_cell.length_c   1.000
_cell.angle_alpha   90.00
_cell.angle_beta   90.00
_cell.angle_gamma   90.00
#
_symmetry.space_group_name_H-M   'P 1'
#
loop_
_entity.id
_entity.type
_entity.pdbx_description
1 polymer ?
#
loop_
_entity_poly.entity_id
_entity_poly.type
_entity_poly.pdbx_seq_one_letter_code
_entity_poly.pdbx_strand_id
1 'polypeptide(L)'
;MIGRPFFVCLVLCGFGLGAQAGDLPTALPTLALDPQPPPSIWSGFYVGTEMFAVALRGAKGTKGLVGGAVTAGYNHEFANNLIVGIDTATGYAPTWFRRGPFRGFDYGAADVRIGYDLGRLTPYVTTGLVLAKPNFSPHAGYFGGSDSFNNLFNSAGDLRGSGTVGAGFDYAVTNRLHMGLGISVGTGNALVVP
;
A
#
# COMPACT_ATOMS: atom_id res chain seq x y z
N MET A 1 34.24 4.97 1.40
CA MET A 1 33.11 4.08 0.99
C MET A 1 31.81 4.76 1.41
N ILE A 2 31.10 5.38 0.47
CA ILE A 2 29.82 6.06 0.73
C ILE A 2 28.74 4.98 0.75
N GLY A 3 28.20 4.68 1.94
CA GLY A 3 27.14 3.69 2.09
C GLY A 3 25.88 4.13 1.33
N ARG A 4 25.30 3.22 0.55
CA ARG A 4 24.04 3.44 -0.17
C ARG A 4 22.94 3.79 0.85
N PRO A 5 22.13 4.84 0.63
CA PRO A 5 21.02 5.14 1.52
C PRO A 5 19.96 4.03 1.39
N PHE A 6 19.54 3.50 2.53
CA PHE A 6 18.44 2.53 2.63
C PHE A 6 17.21 3.25 3.20
N PHE A 7 16.05 2.93 2.65
CA PHE A 7 14.74 3.40 3.11
C PHE A 7 14.04 2.25 3.82
N VAL A 8 13.49 2.51 5.01
CA VAL A 8 12.64 1.55 5.72
C VAL A 8 11.26 2.18 5.86
N CYS A 9 10.25 1.53 5.28
CA CYS A 9 8.84 1.85 5.48
C CYS A 9 8.25 0.86 6.48
N LEU A 10 7.61 1.38 7.51
CA LEU A 10 6.79 0.64 8.45
C LEU A 10 5.34 0.99 8.16
N VAL A 11 4.57 0.07 7.58
CA VAL A 11 3.12 0.24 7.46
C VAL A 11 2.50 -0.20 8.79
N LEU A 12 1.93 0.77 9.50
CA LEU A 12 1.48 0.63 10.88
C LEU A 12 0.08 0.02 10.99
N CYS A 13 -0.83 0.32 10.07
CA CYS A 13 -2.18 -0.27 10.02
C CYS A 13 -2.77 -0.13 8.62
N GLY A 14 -3.10 -1.23 7.94
CA GLY A 14 -3.95 -1.24 6.75
C GLY A 14 -5.36 -1.76 7.08
N PHE A 15 -6.41 -0.98 6.81
CA PHE A 15 -7.80 -1.43 6.88
C PHE A 15 -8.28 -1.75 5.47
N GLY A 16 -8.46 -3.03 5.14
CA GLY A 16 -9.03 -3.45 3.87
C GLY A 16 -10.49 -3.87 4.02
N LEU A 17 -11.39 -3.25 3.27
CA LEU A 17 -12.73 -3.76 3.02
C LEU A 17 -12.68 -4.61 1.75
N GLY A 18 -12.93 -5.92 1.90
CA GLY A 18 -13.14 -6.79 0.75
C GLY A 18 -14.48 -6.46 0.07
N ALA A 19 -14.48 -6.28 -1.25
CA ALA A 19 -15.72 -6.18 -2.00
C ALA A 19 -16.32 -7.59 -2.14
N GLN A 20 -17.39 -7.87 -1.38
CA GLN A 20 -18.22 -9.06 -1.64
C GLN A 20 -19.36 -8.69 -2.59
N ALA A 21 -19.46 -9.45 -3.69
CA ALA A 21 -20.74 -9.60 -4.38
C ALA A 21 -21.73 -10.19 -3.37
N GLY A 22 -22.87 -9.54 -3.18
CA GLY A 22 -23.80 -9.88 -2.11
C GLY A 22 -24.54 -11.19 -2.36
N ASP A 23 -24.24 -12.21 -1.55
CA ASP A 23 -25.11 -13.37 -1.41
C ASP A 23 -26.24 -13.02 -0.44
N LEU A 24 -27.46 -12.88 -0.99
CA LEU A 24 -28.70 -12.75 -0.21
C LEU A 24 -29.07 -14.12 0.38
N PRO A 25 -29.45 -14.22 1.67
CA PRO A 25 -29.91 -15.49 2.22
C PRO A 25 -31.36 -15.73 1.79
N THR A 26 -31.57 -16.57 0.79
CA THR A 26 -32.88 -17.17 0.53
C THR A 26 -32.74 -18.69 0.66
N ALA A 27 -33.01 -19.22 1.84
CA ALA A 27 -33.09 -20.65 2.05
C ALA A 27 -34.30 -21.19 1.26
N LEU A 28 -34.04 -21.87 0.15
CA LEU A 28 -35.01 -22.68 -0.58
C LEU A 28 -34.57 -24.15 -0.57
N PRO A 29 -35.53 -25.08 -0.52
CA PRO A 29 -35.25 -26.50 -0.29
C PRO A 29 -34.38 -27.10 -1.40
N THR A 30 -33.25 -27.69 -0.97
CA THR A 30 -32.31 -28.52 -1.72
C THR A 30 -33.03 -29.45 -2.69
N LEU A 31 -32.81 -29.26 -4.00
CA LEU A 31 -32.86 -30.28 -5.06
C LEU A 31 -32.38 -29.78 -6.44
N ALA A 32 -32.01 -28.51 -6.60
CA ALA A 32 -31.21 -28.07 -7.72
C ALA A 32 -29.73 -28.15 -7.32
N LEU A 33 -28.89 -28.82 -8.12
CA LEU A 33 -27.47 -28.45 -8.21
C LEU A 33 -27.48 -26.97 -8.58
N ASP A 34 -27.25 -26.10 -7.60
CA ASP A 34 -27.08 -24.69 -7.86
C ASP A 34 -25.85 -24.59 -8.77
N PRO A 35 -25.99 -24.17 -10.04
CA PRO A 35 -24.83 -23.92 -10.87
C PRO A 35 -24.06 -22.83 -10.14
N GLN A 36 -22.93 -23.22 -9.54
CA GLN A 36 -22.05 -22.33 -8.79
C GLN A 36 -21.97 -21.01 -9.56
N PRO A 37 -22.55 -19.91 -9.03
CA PRO A 37 -22.68 -18.69 -9.81
C PRO A 37 -21.29 -18.33 -10.32
N PRO A 38 -21.15 -17.95 -11.60
CA PRO A 38 -19.85 -17.70 -12.19
C PRO A 38 -19.06 -16.79 -11.24
N PRO A 39 -17.83 -17.17 -10.85
CA PRO A 39 -17.09 -16.44 -9.85
C PRO A 39 -17.00 -14.98 -10.29
N SER A 40 -17.48 -14.09 -9.43
CA SER A 40 -17.48 -12.66 -9.73
C SER A 40 -16.07 -12.23 -10.13
N ILE A 41 -15.94 -11.47 -11.21
CA ILE A 41 -14.65 -10.89 -11.63
C ILE A 41 -14.06 -9.95 -10.56
N TRP A 42 -14.89 -9.51 -9.61
CA TRP A 42 -14.50 -8.70 -8.46
C TRP A 42 -14.19 -9.53 -7.21
N SER A 43 -14.36 -10.85 -7.26
CA SER A 43 -13.97 -11.74 -6.17
C SER A 43 -12.48 -11.62 -5.95
N GLY A 44 -12.08 -11.07 -4.80
CA GLY A 44 -10.70 -10.76 -4.45
C GLY A 44 -10.31 -9.28 -4.53
N PHE A 45 -11.17 -8.42 -5.08
CA PHE A 45 -10.95 -6.97 -5.06
C PHE A 45 -11.17 -6.40 -3.66
N TYR A 46 -10.28 -5.51 -3.25
CA TYR A 46 -10.39 -4.82 -1.98
C TYR A 46 -9.90 -3.38 -2.07
N VAL A 47 -10.44 -2.54 -1.20
CA VAL A 47 -10.00 -1.16 -1.02
C VAL A 47 -9.73 -0.91 0.45
N GLY A 48 -8.77 -0.05 0.73
CA GLY A 48 -8.37 0.20 2.09
C GLY A 48 -7.70 1.53 2.31
N THR A 49 -7.31 1.72 3.56
CA THR A 49 -6.49 2.85 3.96
C THR A 49 -5.34 2.34 4.80
N GLU A 50 -4.16 2.90 4.61
CA GLU A 50 -3.00 2.59 5.42
C GLU A 50 -2.42 3.83 6.10
N MET A 51 -1.82 3.62 7.27
CA MET A 51 -0.90 4.56 7.88
C MET A 51 0.50 3.97 7.86
N PHE A 52 1.50 4.78 7.55
CA PHE A 52 2.89 4.31 7.48
C PHE A 52 3.85 5.33 8.05
N ALA A 53 4.99 4.85 8.51
CA ALA A 53 6.12 5.63 8.97
C ALA A 53 7.37 5.26 8.17
N VAL A 54 8.12 6.26 7.74
CA VAL A 54 9.32 6.10 6.94
C VAL A 54 10.54 6.57 7.72
N ALA A 55 11.53 5.71 7.85
CA ALA A 55 12.87 6.11 8.25
C ALA A 55 13.71 6.42 7.00
N LEU A 56 13.96 7.71 6.76
CA LEU A 56 14.92 8.19 5.77
C LEU A 56 16.31 8.30 6.39
N ARG A 57 17.32 7.69 5.76
CA ARG A 57 18.73 7.95 6.09
C ARG A 57 19.33 8.90 5.06
N GLY A 58 19.13 10.20 5.25
CA GLY A 58 19.74 11.25 4.42
C GLY A 58 21.04 11.81 5.01
N ALA A 59 21.97 12.25 4.16
CA ALA A 59 23.26 12.87 4.55
C ALA A 59 23.11 14.16 5.39
N LYS A 60 21.92 14.78 5.41
CA LYS A 60 21.61 16.02 6.14
C LYS A 60 20.40 15.91 7.09
N GLY A 61 20.11 14.71 7.60
CA GLY A 61 19.28 14.57 8.80
C GLY A 61 17.76 14.71 8.65
N THR A 62 17.19 14.43 7.47
CA THR A 62 15.73 14.20 7.36
C THR A 62 15.40 12.94 8.14
N LYS A 63 14.74 13.09 9.29
CA LYS A 63 14.32 12.00 10.17
C LYS A 63 12.81 11.82 10.00
N GLY A 64 12.34 10.59 9.87
CA GLY A 64 10.95 10.20 10.12
C GLY A 64 9.87 10.94 9.33
N LEU A 65 9.22 10.28 8.37
CA LEU A 65 7.92 10.73 7.84
C LEU A 65 6.82 9.85 8.44
N VAL A 66 5.64 10.41 8.68
CA VAL A 66 4.44 9.63 8.97
C VAL A 66 3.39 10.11 8.00
N GLY A 67 2.83 9.18 7.24
CA GLY A 67 1.83 9.47 6.21
C GLY A 67 0.67 8.49 6.27
N GLY A 68 -0.28 8.75 5.39
CA GLY A 68 -1.36 7.81 5.11
C GLY A 68 -1.61 7.69 3.62
N ALA A 69 -2.21 6.58 3.22
CA ALA A 69 -2.66 6.34 1.86
C ALA A 69 -3.99 5.63 1.82
N VAL A 70 -4.57 5.69 0.64
CA VAL A 70 -5.59 4.75 0.20
C VAL A 70 -4.91 3.64 -0.59
N THR A 71 -5.39 2.42 -0.40
CA THR A 71 -4.93 1.22 -1.09
C THR A 71 -6.07 0.61 -1.88
N ALA A 72 -5.76 0.02 -3.02
CA ALA A 72 -6.68 -0.80 -3.79
C ALA A 72 -5.90 -1.96 -4.37
N GLY A 73 -6.46 -3.16 -4.28
CA GLY A 73 -5.78 -4.37 -4.70
C GLY A 73 -6.73 -5.47 -5.11
N TYR A 74 -6.14 -6.52 -5.68
CA TYR A 74 -6.84 -7.72 -6.10
C TYR A 74 -6.03 -8.94 -5.70
N ASN A 75 -6.65 -9.84 -4.93
CA ASN A 75 -6.05 -11.10 -4.50
C ASN A 75 -6.73 -12.29 -5.18
N HIS A 76 -5.93 -13.21 -5.69
CA HIS A 76 -6.38 -14.49 -6.19
C HIS A 76 -5.85 -15.60 -5.28
N GLU A 77 -6.76 -16.37 -4.70
CA GLU A 77 -6.44 -17.53 -3.86
C GLU A 77 -6.53 -18.81 -4.67
N PHE A 78 -5.48 -19.62 -4.59
CA PHE A 78 -5.39 -20.93 -5.22
C PHE A 78 -5.79 -22.04 -4.23
N ALA A 79 -6.18 -23.21 -4.75
CA ALA A 79 -6.62 -24.35 -3.94
C ALA A 79 -5.57 -24.89 -2.94
N ASN A 80 -4.31 -24.46 -3.04
CA ASN A 80 -3.22 -24.80 -2.11
C ASN A 80 -2.99 -23.70 -1.05
N ASN A 81 -3.98 -22.85 -0.79
CA ASN A 81 -3.93 -21.69 0.12
C ASN A 81 -2.87 -20.65 -0.27
N LEU A 82 -2.33 -20.71 -1.49
CA LEU A 82 -1.44 -19.66 -1.99
C LEU A 82 -2.29 -18.47 -2.43
N ILE A 83 -1.89 -17.27 -2.04
CA ILE A 83 -2.50 -16.02 -2.50
C ILE A 83 -1.49 -15.29 -3.37
N VAL A 84 -1.91 -14.89 -4.57
CA VAL A 84 -1.16 -13.97 -5.41
C VAL A 84 -2.02 -12.74 -5.65
N GLY A 85 -1.44 -11.57 -5.40
CA GLY A 85 -2.16 -10.32 -5.52
C GLY A 85 -1.34 -9.21 -6.15
N ILE A 86 -2.06 -8.18 -6.58
CA ILE A 86 -1.49 -6.89 -6.96
C ILE A 86 -2.14 -5.81 -6.12
N ASP A 87 -1.30 -4.95 -5.56
CA ASP A 87 -1.69 -3.89 -4.65
C ASP A 87 -1.16 -2.56 -5.18
N THR A 88 -2.00 -1.54 -5.09
CA THR A 88 -1.62 -0.17 -5.41
C THR A 88 -1.97 0.73 -4.26
N ALA A 89 -1.09 1.69 -3.97
CA ALA A 89 -1.28 2.66 -2.90
C ALA A 89 -0.98 4.06 -3.40
N THR A 90 -1.70 5.05 -2.90
CA THR A 90 -1.34 6.46 -3.13
C THR A 90 -1.75 7.30 -1.94
N GLY A 91 -0.91 8.28 -1.60
CA GLY A 91 -1.15 9.13 -0.46
C GLY A 91 -0.09 10.19 -0.25
N TYR A 92 -0.08 10.74 0.96
CA TYR A 92 0.73 11.88 1.33
C TYR A 92 1.44 11.65 2.67
N ALA A 93 2.73 11.99 2.71
CA ALA A 93 3.58 11.89 3.88
C ALA A 93 4.13 13.27 4.28
N PRO A 94 3.52 13.97 5.27
CA PRO A 94 4.09 15.21 5.79
C PRO A 94 5.44 14.98 6.49
N THR A 95 6.34 15.95 6.39
CA THR A 95 7.59 15.94 7.15
C THR A 95 7.33 16.40 8.58
N TRP A 96 7.53 15.52 9.57
CA TRP A 96 7.33 15.88 10.99
C TRP A 96 8.42 16.83 11.50
N PHE A 97 9.66 16.68 11.01
CA PHE A 97 10.81 17.51 11.38
C PHE A 97 11.12 18.53 10.29
N ARG A 98 10.69 19.79 10.49
CA ARG A 98 10.82 20.91 9.54
C ARG A 98 12.27 21.42 9.40
N ARG A 99 13.15 20.66 8.77
CA ARG A 99 14.50 21.11 8.37
C ARG A 99 14.69 20.96 6.86
N GLY A 100 14.27 21.95 6.09
CA GLY A 100 14.42 22.00 4.63
C GLY A 100 13.24 22.66 3.90
N PRO A 101 13.34 22.87 2.58
CA PRO A 101 12.26 23.46 1.78
C PRO A 101 11.08 22.48 1.54
N PHE A 102 11.26 21.19 1.82
CA PHE A 102 10.25 20.15 1.62
C PHE A 102 9.18 20.20 2.72
N ARG A 103 7.90 20.10 2.32
CA ARG A 103 6.76 20.03 3.25
C ARG A 103 6.23 18.61 3.45
N GLY A 104 6.46 17.76 2.47
CA GLY A 104 6.04 16.36 2.46
C GLY A 104 6.33 15.71 1.12
N PHE A 105 5.83 14.50 0.95
CA PHE A 105 5.95 13.73 -0.27
C PHE A 105 4.59 13.19 -0.68
N ASP A 106 4.23 13.42 -1.93
CA ASP A 106 3.18 12.68 -2.60
C ASP A 106 3.80 11.37 -3.09
N TYR A 107 3.10 10.26 -2.88
CA TYR A 107 3.62 8.97 -3.31
C TYR A 107 2.56 8.10 -3.98
N GLY A 108 3.06 7.20 -4.82
CA GLY A 108 2.31 6.11 -5.42
C GLY A 108 3.15 4.85 -5.34
N ALA A 109 2.54 3.73 -5.01
CA ALA A 109 3.19 2.43 -4.99
C ALA A 109 2.37 1.42 -5.79
N ALA A 110 3.08 0.47 -6.40
CA ALA A 110 2.51 -0.71 -7.01
C ALA A 110 3.35 -1.90 -6.57
N ASP A 111 2.72 -2.86 -5.91
CA ASP A 111 3.36 -4.02 -5.31
C ASP A 111 2.66 -5.30 -5.81
N VAL A 112 3.47 -6.32 -6.04
CA VAL A 112 3.00 -7.69 -6.22
C VAL A 112 3.16 -8.40 -4.88
N ARG A 113 2.12 -9.12 -4.49
CA ARG A 113 2.02 -9.82 -3.21
C ARG A 113 1.95 -11.32 -3.42
N ILE A 114 2.73 -12.06 -2.63
CA ILE A 114 2.63 -13.51 -2.52
C ILE A 114 2.40 -13.83 -1.04
N GLY A 115 1.26 -14.42 -0.74
CA GLY A 115 0.84 -14.78 0.61
C GLY A 115 0.44 -16.23 0.74
N TYR A 116 0.27 -16.67 1.98
CA TYR A 116 -0.23 -18.01 2.28
C TYR A 116 -1.37 -17.91 3.30
N ASP A 117 -2.52 -18.49 3.01
CA ASP A 117 -3.66 -18.46 3.91
C ASP A 117 -3.56 -19.56 4.99
N LEU A 118 -3.47 -19.11 6.24
CA LEU A 118 -3.55 -19.95 7.45
C LEU A 118 -4.90 -19.74 8.17
N GLY A 119 -5.93 -19.29 7.43
CA GLY A 119 -7.29 -19.06 7.89
C GLY A 119 -7.50 -17.65 8.42
N ARG A 120 -7.06 -17.37 9.65
CA ARG A 120 -7.18 -16.00 10.22
C ARG A 120 -5.92 -15.16 10.05
N LEU A 121 -4.79 -15.79 9.80
CA LEU A 121 -3.50 -15.13 9.64
C LEU A 121 -2.98 -15.42 8.24
N THR A 122 -2.61 -14.38 7.52
CA THR A 122 -2.10 -14.49 6.16
C THR A 122 -0.72 -13.85 6.09
N PRO A 123 0.38 -14.58 6.39
CA PRO A 123 1.72 -14.08 6.14
C PRO A 123 1.93 -13.84 4.64
N TYR A 124 2.71 -12.82 4.31
CA TYR A 124 2.97 -12.46 2.92
C TYR A 124 4.33 -11.78 2.73
N VAL A 125 4.78 -11.81 1.48
CA VAL A 125 5.90 -11.01 0.98
C VAL A 125 5.40 -10.12 -0.15
N THR A 126 5.99 -8.94 -0.26
CA THR A 126 5.71 -7.98 -1.33
C THR A 126 6.98 -7.60 -2.06
N THR A 127 6.84 -7.29 -3.34
CA THR A 127 7.89 -6.67 -4.14
C THR A 127 7.27 -5.70 -5.13
N GLY A 128 7.87 -4.54 -5.32
CA GLY A 128 7.20 -3.49 -6.05
C GLY A 128 8.07 -2.31 -6.39
N LEU A 129 7.37 -1.25 -6.80
CA LEU A 129 7.93 0.04 -7.16
C LEU A 129 7.17 1.11 -6.40
N VAL A 130 7.93 2.00 -5.74
CA VAL A 130 7.40 3.22 -5.15
C VAL A 130 7.90 4.42 -5.94
N LEU A 131 6.99 5.33 -6.23
CA LEU A 131 7.22 6.64 -6.79
C LEU A 131 6.92 7.67 -5.72
N ALA A 132 7.84 8.62 -5.52
CA ALA A 132 7.66 9.72 -4.59
C ALA A 132 8.04 11.04 -5.26
N LYS A 133 7.28 12.09 -4.95
CA LYS A 133 7.52 13.44 -5.44
C LYS A 133 7.54 14.42 -4.25
N PRO A 134 8.64 15.18 -4.06
CA PRO A 134 8.72 16.17 -3.01
C PRO A 134 7.75 17.32 -3.29
N ASN A 135 7.05 17.77 -2.24
CA ASN A 135 6.19 18.92 -2.32
C ASN A 135 6.83 20.17 -1.69
N PHE A 136 6.83 21.26 -2.44
CA PHE A 136 7.46 22.54 -2.09
C PHE A 136 6.43 23.64 -1.79
N SER A 137 5.15 23.43 -2.11
CA SER A 137 4.13 24.48 -1.99
C SER A 137 3.61 24.61 -0.56
N PRO A 138 3.47 25.84 -0.01
CA PRO A 138 2.96 26.09 1.34
C PRO A 138 1.48 25.72 1.53
N HIS A 139 0.73 25.45 0.46
CA HIS A 139 -0.69 25.09 0.50
C HIS A 139 -0.99 23.67 0.04
N ALA A 140 0.02 22.84 -0.26
CA ALA A 140 -0.18 21.52 -0.82
C ALA A 140 -0.32 20.42 0.25
N GLY A 141 -1.20 20.65 1.21
CA GLY A 141 -1.76 19.58 2.02
C GLY A 141 -2.92 18.97 1.25
N TYR A 142 -2.68 17.88 0.55
CA TYR A 142 -3.75 17.17 -0.14
C TYR A 142 -4.50 16.30 0.84
N PHE A 143 -5.82 16.48 0.89
CA PHE A 143 -6.70 15.83 1.87
C PHE A 143 -7.19 14.45 1.41
N GLY A 144 -6.74 13.96 0.24
CA GLY A 144 -7.15 12.68 -0.33
C GLY A 144 -6.15 12.02 -1.27
N GLY A 145 -6.34 10.72 -1.52
CA GLY A 145 -5.49 9.92 -2.41
C GLY A 145 -5.58 10.32 -3.89
N SER A 146 -6.74 10.78 -4.36
CA SER A 146 -6.93 11.26 -5.74
C SER A 146 -6.08 12.49 -6.06
N ASP A 147 -5.97 13.40 -5.09
CA ASP A 147 -5.19 14.63 -5.22
C ASP A 147 -3.69 14.33 -5.22
N SER A 148 -3.27 13.37 -4.39
CA SER A 148 -1.89 12.86 -4.33
C SER A 148 -1.49 12.21 -5.67
N PHE A 149 -2.35 11.36 -6.23
CA PHE A 149 -2.14 10.73 -7.53
C PHE A 149 -2.05 11.77 -8.65
N ASN A 150 -2.97 12.73 -8.68
CA ASN A 150 -2.94 13.80 -9.67
C ASN A 150 -1.63 14.58 -9.58
N ASN A 151 -1.20 14.99 -8.38
CA ASN A 151 0.06 15.74 -8.22
C ASN A 151 1.31 14.93 -8.57
N LEU A 152 1.31 13.62 -8.31
CA LEU A 152 2.40 12.72 -8.68
C LEU A 152 2.69 12.77 -10.19
N PHE A 153 1.65 12.90 -11.02
CA PHE A 153 1.74 12.85 -12.48
C PHE A 153 1.52 14.19 -13.21
N ASN A 154 1.10 15.27 -12.53
CA ASN A 154 0.77 16.56 -13.16
C ASN A 154 2.00 17.43 -13.54
N SER A 155 3.23 17.03 -13.21
CA SER A 155 4.43 17.70 -13.74
C SER A 155 5.68 16.82 -13.75
N ALA A 156 6.54 17.02 -14.75
CA ALA A 156 7.74 16.21 -15.01
C ALA A 156 8.93 16.45 -14.05
N GLY A 157 8.80 17.37 -13.08
CA GLY A 157 9.86 17.71 -12.14
C GLY A 157 9.88 16.80 -10.91
N ASP A 158 11.07 16.33 -10.53
CA ASP A 158 11.41 15.73 -9.23
C ASP A 158 10.74 14.40 -8.82
N LEU A 159 10.11 13.68 -9.76
CA LEU A 159 9.70 12.30 -9.52
C LEU A 159 10.92 11.42 -9.22
N ARG A 160 10.82 10.57 -8.21
CA ARG A 160 11.85 9.58 -7.83
C ARG A 160 11.20 8.22 -7.68
N GLY A 161 11.80 7.21 -8.32
CA GLY A 161 11.38 5.82 -8.21
C GLY A 161 12.37 4.98 -7.42
N SER A 162 11.87 3.98 -6.71
CA SER A 162 12.67 2.97 -6.02
C SER A 162 11.97 1.62 -6.11
N GLY A 163 12.76 0.56 -6.30
CA GLY A 163 12.28 -0.79 -6.02
C GLY A 163 12.12 -1.03 -4.53
N THR A 164 11.12 -1.81 -4.15
CA THR A 164 10.78 -2.18 -2.77
C THR A 164 10.65 -3.68 -2.65
N VAL A 165 11.07 -4.23 -1.50
CA VAL A 165 10.77 -5.59 -1.08
C VAL A 165 10.31 -5.53 0.36
N GLY A 166 9.26 -6.26 0.70
CA GLY A 166 8.67 -6.26 2.03
C GLY A 166 8.14 -7.61 2.45
N ALA A 167 7.78 -7.67 3.72
CA ALA A 167 7.09 -8.80 4.32
C ALA A 167 6.13 -8.29 5.39
N GLY A 168 5.07 -9.05 5.61
CA GLY A 168 4.04 -8.70 6.57
C GLY A 168 3.09 -9.85 6.84
N PHE A 169 2.05 -9.53 7.59
CA PHE A 169 0.92 -10.43 7.80
C PHE A 169 -0.38 -9.64 7.86
N ASP A 170 -1.45 -10.25 7.37
CA ASP A 170 -2.82 -9.77 7.59
C ASP A 170 -3.52 -10.67 8.58
N TYR A 171 -4.40 -10.07 9.38
CA TYR A 171 -5.26 -10.75 10.33
C TYR A 171 -6.73 -10.49 10.00
N ALA A 172 -7.49 -11.55 9.78
CA ALA A 172 -8.94 -11.48 9.57
C ALA A 172 -9.65 -11.25 10.91
N VAL A 173 -9.95 -9.98 11.21
CA VAL A 173 -10.75 -9.59 12.39
C VAL A 173 -12.17 -10.14 12.25
N THR A 174 -12.73 -9.98 11.06
CA THR A 174 -14.02 -10.57 10.66
C THR A 174 -13.89 -11.15 9.25
N ASN A 175 -14.95 -11.78 8.74
CA ASN A 175 -14.99 -12.30 7.37
C ASN A 175 -14.87 -11.21 6.28
N ARG A 176 -14.89 -9.92 6.64
CA ARG A 176 -14.89 -8.78 5.71
C ARG A 176 -13.84 -7.72 6.04
N LEU A 177 -13.23 -7.80 7.22
CA LEU A 177 -12.29 -6.81 7.72
C LEU A 177 -10.98 -7.50 8.03
N HIS A 178 -9.95 -7.08 7.31
CA HIS A 178 -8.58 -7.49 7.52
C HIS A 178 -7.77 -6.32 8.06
N MET A 179 -6.89 -6.62 9.01
CA MET A 179 -5.91 -5.69 9.54
C MET A 179 -4.52 -6.21 9.25
N GLY A 180 -3.70 -5.39 8.60
CA GLY A 180 -2.35 -5.77 8.19
C GLY A 180 -1.25 -4.97 8.87
N LEU A 181 -0.11 -5.63 9.10
CA LEU A 181 1.16 -5.00 9.42
C LEU A 181 2.23 -5.46 8.43
N GLY A 182 3.00 -4.52 7.91
CA GLY A 182 4.04 -4.78 6.93
C GLY A 182 5.27 -3.92 7.12
N ILE A 183 6.43 -4.46 6.77
CA ILE A 183 7.69 -3.75 6.70
C ILE A 183 8.22 -3.90 5.28
N SER A 184 8.62 -2.79 4.67
CA SER A 184 9.28 -2.80 3.38
C SER A 184 10.57 -2.01 3.40
N VAL A 185 11.52 -2.45 2.58
CA VAL A 185 12.80 -1.80 2.36
C VAL A 185 12.96 -1.47 0.90
N GLY A 186 13.48 -0.28 0.62
CA GLY A 186 13.69 0.20 -0.73
C GLY A 186 15.08 0.75 -0.95
N THR A 187 15.56 0.65 -2.19
CA THR A 187 16.83 1.26 -2.62
C THR A 187 16.55 2.52 -3.45
N GLY A 188 16.44 3.66 -2.77
CA GLY A 188 16.23 4.96 -3.39
C GLY A 188 17.50 5.81 -3.42
N ASN A 189 17.78 6.49 -4.53
CA ASN A 189 18.79 7.55 -4.53
C ASN A 189 18.24 8.75 -3.75
N ALA A 190 18.77 8.98 -2.54
CA ALA A 190 18.43 10.14 -1.73
C ALA A 190 18.78 11.45 -2.43
N LEU A 191 17.96 12.48 -2.23
CA LEU A 191 18.13 13.81 -2.77
C LEU A 191 19.49 14.40 -2.35
N VAL A 192 20.42 14.54 -3.30
CA VAL A 192 21.55 15.47 -3.20
C VAL A 192 21.12 16.72 -3.93
N VAL A 193 20.58 17.68 -3.19
CA VAL A 193 20.50 19.07 -3.69
C VAL A 193 21.91 19.65 -3.52
N PRO A 194 22.52 20.22 -4.58
CA PRO A 194 23.77 20.98 -4.43
C PRO A 194 23.60 22.11 -3.39
#